data_AF-A0A1E5A9Y6-F1
#
_entry.id   AF-A0A1E5A9Y6-F1
#
_cell.length_a   1.000
_cell.length_b   1.000
_cell.length_c   1.000
_cell.angle_alpha   90.00
_cell.angle_beta   90.00
_cell.angle_gamma   90.00
#
_symmetry.space_group_name_H-M   'P 1'
#
loop_
_entity.id
_entity.type
_entity.pdbx_description
1 polymer ?
#
loop_
_entity_poly.entity_id
_entity_poly.type
_entity_poly.pdbx_seq_one_letter_code
_entity_poly.pdbx_strand_id
1 'polypeptide(L)'
;MPLYIRDDSVDALAEQVKKLTGASSKTDAVRAALQAQLEAAKNKKPLLERIHEMQGQADEIGAADPAFDMKKFSDSMWEDA
;
A
#
# COMPACT_ATOMS: atom_id res chain seq x y z
N MET A 1 -12.72 -23.56 -16.55
CA MET A 1 -13.68 -22.99 -17.53
C MET A 1 -13.10 -21.69 -18.08
N PRO A 2 -13.25 -21.41 -19.38
CA PRO A 2 -12.81 -20.14 -19.97
C PRO A 2 -13.70 -18.99 -19.46
N LEU A 3 -13.08 -17.92 -18.98
CA LEU A 3 -13.78 -16.68 -18.63
C LEU A 3 -14.18 -15.96 -19.92
N TYR A 4 -15.48 -15.72 -20.12
CA TYR A 4 -15.97 -14.97 -21.28
C TYR A 4 -16.21 -13.51 -20.88
N ILE A 5 -15.39 -12.60 -21.41
CA ILE A 5 -15.48 -11.17 -21.18
C ILE A 5 -16.14 -10.56 -22.41
N ARG A 6 -17.32 -9.93 -22.23
CA ARG A 6 -18.08 -9.31 -23.33
C ARG A 6 -17.75 -7.83 -23.52
N ASP A 7 -17.16 -7.22 -22.50
CA ASP A 7 -16.80 -5.81 -22.51
C ASP A 7 -15.35 -5.66 -22.96
N ASP A 8 -15.14 -4.95 -24.06
CA ASP A 8 -13.82 -4.76 -24.67
C ASP A 8 -12.84 -4.04 -23.74
N SER A 9 -13.33 -3.15 -22.86
CA SER A 9 -12.50 -2.46 -21.89
C SER A 9 -11.99 -3.41 -20.80
N VAL A 10 -12.84 -4.34 -20.37
CA VAL A 10 -12.46 -5.37 -19.39
C VAL A 10 -11.51 -6.40 -20.00
N ASP A 11 -11.69 -6.73 -21.28
CA ASP A 11 -10.78 -7.65 -21.98
C ASP A 11 -9.38 -7.02 -22.15
N ALA A 12 -9.33 -5.72 -22.47
CA ALA A 12 -8.08 -4.98 -22.54
C ALA A 12 -7.35 -4.94 -21.18
N LEU A 13 -8.08 -4.75 -20.07
CA LEU A 13 -7.52 -4.83 -18.72
C LEU A 13 -6.98 -6.23 -18.42
N ALA A 14 -7.72 -7.29 -18.76
CA ALA A 14 -7.27 -8.66 -18.56
C ALA A 14 -5.99 -8.98 -19.35
N GLU A 15 -5.86 -8.48 -20.59
CA GLU A 15 -4.61 -8.58 -21.36
C GLU A 15 -3.46 -7.81 -20.72
N GLN A 16 -3.68 -6.60 -20.24
CA GLN A 16 -2.63 -5.82 -19.57
C GLN A 16 -2.13 -6.53 -18.31
N VAL A 17 -3.05 -7.01 -17.46
CA VAL A 17 -2.70 -7.76 -16.26
C VAL A 17 -1.93 -9.02 -16.64
N LYS A 18 -2.39 -9.78 -17.63
CA LYS A 18 -1.68 -10.98 -18.12
C LYS A 18 -0.26 -10.67 -18.56
N LYS A 19 -0.05 -9.60 -19.35
CA LYS A 19 1.28 -9.18 -19.82
C LYS A 19 2.20 -8.77 -18.68
N LEU A 20 1.70 -7.99 -17.72
CA LEU A 20 2.48 -7.50 -16.58
C LEU A 20 2.85 -8.61 -15.59
N THR A 21 1.93 -9.57 -15.38
CA THR A 21 2.11 -10.67 -14.42
C THR A 21 2.75 -11.92 -15.03
N GLY A 22 2.84 -12.01 -16.36
CA GLY A 22 3.32 -13.20 -17.06
C GLY A 22 2.37 -14.40 -16.99
N ALA A 23 1.09 -14.18 -16.66
CA ALA A 23 0.12 -15.26 -16.53
C ALA A 23 -0.10 -16.02 -17.86
N SER A 24 -0.24 -17.34 -17.77
CA SER A 24 -0.43 -18.24 -18.91
C SER A 24 -1.73 -17.97 -19.68
N SER A 25 -2.79 -17.54 -19.00
CA SER A 25 -4.09 -17.24 -19.61
C SER A 25 -4.74 -15.99 -19.03
N LYS A 26 -5.68 -15.39 -19.78
CA LYS A 26 -6.50 -14.25 -19.28
C LYS A 26 -7.30 -14.65 -18.04
N THR A 27 -7.79 -15.89 -18.00
CA THR A 27 -8.56 -16.40 -16.85
C THR A 27 -7.68 -16.50 -15.60
N ASP A 28 -6.44 -16.96 -15.75
CA ASP A 28 -5.51 -17.05 -14.62
C ASP A 28 -5.06 -15.67 -14.15
N ALA A 29 -4.81 -14.74 -15.08
CA ALA A 29 -4.50 -13.35 -14.78
C ALA A 29 -5.62 -12.69 -13.96
N VAL A 30 -6.87 -12.83 -14.41
CA VAL A 30 -8.04 -12.25 -13.71
C VAL A 30 -8.26 -12.92 -12.36
N ARG A 31 -8.12 -14.25 -12.25
CA ARG A 31 -8.25 -14.96 -10.97
C ARG A 31 -7.23 -14.45 -9.96
N ALA A 32 -5.96 -14.34 -10.37
CA ALA A 32 -4.89 -13.86 -9.51
C ALA A 32 -5.13 -12.41 -9.07
N ALA A 33 -5.54 -11.53 -10.00
CA ALA A 33 -5.84 -10.14 -9.69
C ALA A 33 -6.99 -10.00 -8.69
N LEU A 34 -8.08 -10.75 -8.88
CA LEU A 34 -9.22 -10.73 -7.96
C LEU A 34 -8.86 -11.29 -6.58
N GLN A 35 -8.05 -12.35 -6.53
CA GLN A 35 -7.59 -12.91 -5.27
C GLN A 35 -6.69 -11.92 -4.52
N ALA A 36 -5.75 -11.27 -5.21
CA ALA A 36 -4.92 -10.22 -4.62
C ALA A 36 -5.77 -9.06 -4.08
N GLN A 37 -6.79 -8.63 -4.83
CA GLN A 37 -7.69 -7.56 -4.39
C GLN A 37 -8.55 -7.98 -3.18
N LEU A 38 -9.02 -9.23 -3.13
CA LEU A 38 -9.75 -9.77 -1.98
C LEU A 38 -8.86 -9.82 -0.74
N GLU A 39 -7.63 -10.29 -0.87
CA GLU A 39 -6.69 -10.31 0.24
C GLU A 39 -6.31 -8.89 0.67
N ALA A 40 -6.11 -7.96 -0.27
CA ALA A 40 -5.90 -6.55 0.05
C ALA A 40 -7.10 -5.94 0.78
N ALA A 41 -8.34 -6.29 0.38
CA ALA A 41 -9.55 -5.82 1.03
C ALA A 41 -9.75 -6.41 2.43
N LYS A 42 -9.46 -7.70 2.62
CA LYS A 42 -9.51 -8.37 3.94
C LYS A 42 -8.44 -7.84 4.89
N ASN A 43 -7.23 -7.64 4.38
CA ASN A 43 -6.09 -7.15 5.15
C ASN A 43 -6.06 -5.62 5.25
N LYS A 44 -7.06 -4.93 4.70
CA LYS A 44 -7.20 -3.49 4.85
C LYS A 44 -7.57 -3.20 6.30
N LYS A 45 -6.55 -3.05 7.14
CA LYS A 45 -6.69 -2.57 8.51
C LYS A 45 -7.54 -1.28 8.48
N PRO A 46 -8.62 -1.19 9.26
CA PRO A 46 -9.35 0.05 9.48
C PRO A 46 -8.39 1.20 9.79
N LEU A 47 -8.70 2.39 9.30
CA LEU A 47 -7.86 3.58 9.51
C LEU A 47 -7.54 3.78 10.99
N LEU A 48 -8.53 3.53 11.85
CA LEU A 48 -8.42 3.67 13.30
C LEU A 48 -7.38 2.70 13.90
N GLU A 49 -7.33 1.44 13.44
CA GLU A 49 -6.31 0.48 13.88
C GLU A 49 -4.91 0.88 13.44
N ARG A 50 -4.76 1.41 12.21
CA ARG A 50 -3.48 1.92 11.70
C ARG A 50 -2.99 3.13 12.49
N ILE A 51 -3.91 4.03 12.88
CA ILE A 51 -3.59 5.19 13.72
C ILE A 51 -3.16 4.73 15.11
N HIS A 52 -3.86 3.76 15.72
CA HIS A 52 -3.48 3.23 17.02
C HIS A 52 -2.09 2.58 17.01
N GLU A 53 -1.74 1.84 15.96
CA GLU A 53 -0.39 1.28 15.80
C GLU A 53 0.68 2.37 15.76
N MET A 54 0.46 3.43 14.99
CA MET A 54 1.38 4.58 14.92
C MET A 54 1.45 5.35 16.25
N GLN A 55 0.33 5.51 16.95
CA GLN A 55 0.30 6.15 18.27
C GLN A 55 1.06 5.31 19.30
N GLY A 56 0.89 3.99 19.30
CA GLY A 56 1.66 3.10 20.17
C GLY A 56 3.17 3.19 19.93
N GLN A 57 3.59 3.25 18.66
CA GLN A 57 5.01 3.49 18.32
C GLN A 57 5.52 4.85 18.80
N ALA A 58 4.69 5.91 18.72
CA ALA A 58 5.03 7.23 19.24
C ALA A 58 5.14 7.22 20.78
N ASP A 59 4.25 6.49 21.45
CA ASP A 59 4.27 6.33 22.91
C ASP A 59 5.54 5.58 23.38
N GLU A 60 6.02 4.59 22.61
CA GLU A 60 7.28 3.88 22.88
C GLU A 60 8.53 4.77 22.78
N ILE A 61 8.53 5.75 21.86
CA ILE A 61 9.60 6.75 21.75
C ILE A 61 9.64 7.65 23.00
N GLY A 62 8.48 7.83 23.64
CA GLY A 62 8.32 8.61 24.86
C GLY A 62 7.69 9.98 24.61
N ALA A 63 7.42 10.71 25.69
CA ALA A 63 6.78 12.02 25.61
C ALA A 63 7.63 13.02 24.81
N ALA A 64 6.99 13.80 23.96
CA ALA A 64 7.64 14.90 23.27
C ALA A 64 8.18 15.91 24.29
N ASP A 65 9.47 16.24 24.18
CA ASP A 65 10.07 17.29 25.00
C ASP A 65 9.53 18.66 24.57
N PRO A 66 8.76 19.37 25.42
CA PRO A 66 8.19 20.67 25.07
C PRO A 66 9.25 21.76 24.86
N ALA A 67 10.47 21.56 25.37
CA ALA A 67 11.57 22.50 25.22
C ALA A 67 12.44 22.22 23.97
N PHE A 68 12.13 21.17 23.20
CA PHE A 68 12.90 20.81 22.02
C PHE A 68 12.67 21.81 20.88
N ASP A 69 13.72 22.59 20.56
CA ASP A 69 13.72 23.53 19.44
C ASP A 69 14.20 22.83 18.16
N MET A 70 13.23 22.44 17.33
CA MET A 70 13.48 21.77 16.05
C MET A 70 14.32 22.63 15.09
N LYS A 71 14.14 23.96 15.11
CA LYS A 71 14.86 24.87 14.20
C LYS A 71 16.33 24.94 14.58
N LYS A 72 16.63 25.11 15.87
CA LYS A 72 18.01 25.16 16.36
C LYS A 72 18.73 23.83 16.11
N PHE A 73 18.04 22.71 16.30
CA PHE A 73 18.57 21.38 15.97
C PHE A 73 18.87 21.23 14.47
N SER A 74 17.93 21.63 13.60
CA SER A 74 18.17 21.56 12.16
C SER A 74 19.33 22.46 11.73
N ASP A 75 19.40 23.70 12.22
CA ASP A 75 20.46 24.66 11.85
C ASP A 75 21.86 24.10 12.21
N SER A 76 22.02 23.45 13.38
CA SER A 76 23.30 22.82 13.75
C SER A 76 23.76 21.70 12.80
N MET A 77 22.84 20.98 12.17
CA MET A 77 23.18 19.92 11.21
C MET A 77 23.66 20.47 9.85
N TRP A 78 23.37 21.73 9.56
CA TRP A 78 23.79 22.41 8.32
C TRP A 78 25.05 23.26 8.49
N GLU A 79 25.40 23.65 9.73
CA GLU A 79 26.64 24.38 10.03
C GLU A 79 27.87 23.47 10.14
N ASP A 80 27.67 22.16 10.38
CA ASP A 80 28.71 21.13 10.43
C ASP A 80 29.06 20.51 9.05
N ALA A 81 28.52 21.08 7.95
CA ALA A 81 28.75 20.65 6.55
C ALA A 81 29.46 21.75 5.73
#